data_AF-A0A3T0C4Y5-F1
#
_entry.id   AF-A0A3T0C4Y5-F1
#
_cell.length_a   1.000
_cell.length_b   1.000
_cell.length_c   1.000
_cell.angle_alpha   90.00
_cell.angle_beta   90.00
_cell.angle_gamma   90.00
#
_symmetry.space_group_name_H-M   'P 1'
#
loop_
_entity.id
_entity.type
_entity.pdbx_description
1 polymer ?
#
loop_
_entity_poly.entity_id
_entity_poly.type
_entity_poly.pdbx_seq_one_letter_code
_entity_poly.pdbx_strand_id
1 'polypeptide(L)'
;MIFPDGTIYEWGMASLTNDDRYVLFNLPKAFPAAFVSLQLTPAANKAFIDDDDLSAHGYIESLSSFGFGLSDSNGGWSSVYGVYWAAIGY
;
A
#
# COMPACT_ATOMS: atom_id res chain seq x y z
N MET A 1 7.78 12.90 -6.31
CA MET A 1 9.05 13.40 -6.89
C MET A 1 9.01 13.15 -8.38
N ILE A 2 9.42 14.11 -9.22
CA ILE A 2 9.49 13.96 -10.67
C ILE A 2 10.95 14.11 -11.08
N PHE A 3 11.45 13.17 -11.88
CA PHE A 3 12.81 13.13 -12.37
C PHE A 3 12.89 13.68 -13.81
N PRO A 4 14.09 14.12 -14.28
CA PRO A 4 14.25 14.74 -15.60
C PRO A 4 13.89 13.83 -16.79
N ASP A 5 13.91 12.51 -16.60
CA ASP A 5 13.52 11.50 -17.58
C ASP A 5 11.99 11.31 -17.67
N GLY A 6 11.22 12.03 -16.86
CA GLY A 6 9.77 11.90 -16.77
C GLY A 6 9.31 10.89 -15.72
N THR A 7 10.22 10.14 -15.08
CA THR A 7 9.87 9.20 -14.03
C THR A 7 9.26 9.95 -12.84
N ILE A 8 8.15 9.42 -12.32
CA ILE A 8 7.45 9.93 -11.15
C ILE A 8 7.55 8.87 -10.05
N TYR A 9 8.01 9.30 -8.88
CA TYR A 9 8.02 8.51 -7.65
C TYR A 9 7.08 9.13 -6.62
N GLU A 10 6.08 8.37 -6.18
CA GLU A 10 5.12 8.76 -5.15
C GLU A 10 5.21 7.80 -3.97
N TRP A 11 4.91 8.30 -2.77
CA TRP A 11 4.86 7.48 -1.56
C TRP A 11 3.88 8.08 -0.57
N GLY A 12 3.42 7.26 0.37
CA GLY A 12 2.51 7.69 1.40
C GLY A 12 2.07 6.58 2.32
N MET A 13 0.97 6.84 3.03
CA MET A 13 0.30 5.86 3.86
C MET A 13 -1.17 5.78 3.45
N ALA A 14 -1.66 4.57 3.23
CA ALA A 14 -3.06 4.28 2.96
C ALA A 14 -3.63 3.58 4.18
N SER A 15 -4.60 4.21 4.83
CA SER A 15 -5.17 3.66 6.06
C SER A 15 -6.23 2.60 5.79
N LEU A 16 -6.26 1.59 6.64
CA LEU A 16 -7.28 0.55 6.67
C LEU A 16 -7.88 0.50 8.08
N THR A 17 -9.20 0.35 8.18
CA THR A 17 -9.88 0.27 9.48
C THR A 17 -10.12 -1.16 9.96
N ASN A 18 -10.05 -2.16 9.07
CA ASN A 18 -10.21 -3.58 9.40
C ASN A 18 -9.29 -4.43 8.49
N ASP A 19 -8.69 -5.47 9.03
CA ASP A 19 -7.96 -6.53 8.33
C ASP A 19 -8.87 -7.39 7.42
N ASP A 20 -8.25 -8.27 6.61
CA ASP A 20 -8.91 -9.21 5.69
C ASP A 20 -9.91 -8.58 4.70
N ARG A 21 -9.68 -7.30 4.37
CA ARG A 21 -10.48 -6.58 3.38
C ARG A 21 -9.62 -6.01 2.27
N TYR A 22 -10.15 -6.14 1.07
CA TYR A 22 -9.66 -5.42 -0.08
C TYR A 22 -10.16 -3.97 -0.06
N VAL A 23 -9.24 -3.02 -0.22
CA VAL A 23 -9.55 -1.59 -0.29
C VAL A 23 -8.87 -0.95 -1.49
N LEU A 24 -9.65 -0.13 -2.18
CA LEU A 24 -9.16 0.73 -3.26
C LEU A 24 -8.63 2.03 -2.67
N PHE A 25 -7.40 2.38 -3.01
CA PHE A 25 -6.78 3.65 -2.67
C PHE A 25 -6.57 4.49 -3.93
N ASN A 26 -6.98 5.77 -3.86
CA ASN A 26 -6.73 6.74 -4.92
C ASN A 26 -5.45 7.51 -4.63
N LEU A 27 -4.55 7.55 -5.60
CA LEU A 27 -3.33 8.33 -5.53
C LEU A 27 -3.68 9.83 -5.46
N PRO A 28 -2.90 10.63 -4.71
CA PRO A 28 -3.06 12.09 -4.71
C PRO A 28 -2.92 12.70 -6.11
N LYS A 29 -2.15 12.05 -6.98
CA LYS A 29 -1.96 12.42 -8.37
C LYS A 29 -1.94 11.16 -9.25
N ALA A 30 -2.57 11.23 -10.42
CA ALA A 30 -2.49 10.16 -11.41
C ALA A 30 -1.13 10.19 -12.13
N PHE A 31 -0.62 9.00 -12.46
CA PHE A 31 0.46 8.86 -13.42
C PHE A 31 -0.04 9.23 -14.82
N PRO A 32 0.66 10.13 -15.57
CA PRO A 32 0.21 10.57 -16.88
C PRO A 32 0.04 9.47 -17.92
N ALA A 33 0.89 8.44 -17.91
CA ALA A 33 0.93 7.42 -18.95
C ALA A 33 0.96 5.99 -18.40
N ALA A 34 1.75 5.73 -17.35
CA ALA A 34 1.90 4.39 -16.81
C ALA A 34 2.13 4.39 -15.29
N PHE A 35 1.41 3.51 -14.60
CA PHE A 35 1.74 3.10 -13.23
C PHE A 35 2.45 1.75 -13.30
N VAL A 36 3.76 1.75 -13.02
CA VAL A 36 4.66 0.63 -13.37
C VAL A 36 4.94 -0.29 -12.20
N SER A 37 5.11 0.26 -10.99
CA SER A 37 5.48 -0.52 -9.82
C SER A 37 4.81 0.00 -8.57
N LEU A 38 4.29 -0.92 -7.76
CA LEU A 38 3.75 -0.67 -6.44
C LEU A 38 4.48 -1.55 -5.42
N GLN A 39 4.95 -0.94 -4.35
CA GLN A 39 5.46 -1.65 -3.18
C GLN A 39 4.62 -1.27 -1.97
N LEU A 40 4.25 -2.28 -1.20
CA LEU A 40 3.47 -2.13 0.01
C LEU A 40 4.24 -2.69 1.19
N THR A 41 4.15 -2.00 2.32
CA THR A 41 4.70 -2.44 3.60
C THR A 41 3.61 -2.30 4.65
N PRO A 42 3.26 -3.38 5.38
CA PRO A 42 2.27 -3.30 6.44
C PRO A 42 2.61 -2.23 7.47
N ALA A 43 1.60 -1.49 7.93
CA ALA A 43 1.73 -0.52 9.00
C ALA A 43 1.09 -1.03 10.31
N ALA A 44 1.93 -1.24 11.32
CA ALA A 44 1.56 -1.66 12.67
C ALA A 44 1.90 -0.56 13.69
N ASN A 45 1.10 -0.40 14.74
CA ASN A 45 1.37 0.57 15.82
C ASN A 45 2.33 0.06 16.90
N LYS A 46 2.74 -1.20 16.83
CA LYS A 46 3.65 -1.87 17.76
C LYS A 46 4.45 -2.94 17.04
N ALA A 47 5.61 -3.28 17.58
CA ALA A 47 6.38 -4.44 17.15
C ALA A 47 5.66 -5.74 17.56
N PHE A 48 5.83 -6.80 16.75
CA PHE A 48 5.36 -8.15 17.05
C PHE A 48 6.23 -8.78 18.15
N ILE A 49 5.62 -9.52 19.07
CA ILE A 49 6.32 -10.20 20.19
C ILE A 49 6.36 -11.73 19.98
N ASP A 50 5.56 -12.27 19.05
CA ASP A 50 5.40 -13.70 18.77
C ASP A 50 5.46 -14.00 17.24
N ASP A 51 5.24 -15.27 16.85
CA ASP A 51 5.18 -15.76 15.46
C ASP A 51 3.93 -15.23 14.73
N ASP A 52 3.91 -13.94 14.46
CA ASP A 52 2.82 -13.23 13.79
C ASP A 52 3.33 -12.60 12.49
N ASP A 53 2.90 -13.19 11.38
CA ASP A 53 3.23 -12.73 10.04
C ASP A 53 2.11 -11.82 9.52
N LEU A 54 2.30 -10.51 9.65
CA LEU A 54 1.47 -9.51 8.97
C LEU A 54 2.00 -9.28 7.54
N SER A 55 1.21 -9.62 6.53
CA SER A 55 1.54 -9.40 5.13
C SER A 55 0.64 -8.34 4.49
N ALA A 56 1.19 -7.62 3.51
CA ALA A 56 0.46 -6.69 2.67
C ALA A 56 0.58 -7.14 1.22
N HIS A 57 -0.56 -7.18 0.54
CA HIS A 57 -0.61 -7.50 -0.87
C HIS A 57 -1.46 -6.46 -1.58
N GLY A 58 -1.11 -6.16 -2.83
CA GLY A 58 -1.84 -5.19 -3.61
C GLY A 58 -1.57 -5.32 -5.09
N TYR A 59 -2.34 -4.59 -5.87
CA TYR A 59 -2.23 -4.58 -7.31
C TYR A 59 -2.56 -3.19 -7.88
N ILE A 60 -1.93 -2.88 -9.00
CA ILE A 60 -2.18 -1.64 -9.73
C ILE A 60 -3.50 -1.77 -10.46
N GLU A 61 -4.45 -0.90 -10.14
CA GLU A 61 -5.82 -0.91 -10.67
C GLU A 61 -5.94 -0.02 -11.91
N SER A 62 -5.34 1.17 -11.83
CA SER A 62 -5.38 2.16 -12.89
C SER A 62 -4.19 3.10 -12.78
N LEU A 63 -4.15 4.13 -13.63
CA LEU A 63 -3.14 5.19 -13.54
C LEU A 63 -3.25 6.05 -12.26
N SER A 64 -4.38 5.99 -11.56
CA SER A 64 -4.68 6.84 -10.40
C SER A 64 -5.07 6.07 -9.15
N SER A 65 -5.01 4.74 -9.17
CA SER A 65 -5.43 3.94 -8.03
C SER A 65 -4.70 2.60 -7.96
N PHE A 66 -4.63 2.09 -6.74
CA PHE A 66 -4.23 0.71 -6.49
C PHE A 66 -5.14 0.07 -5.46
N GLY A 67 -5.22 -1.24 -5.58
CA GLY A 67 -5.83 -2.12 -4.60
C GLY A 67 -4.84 -2.59 -3.56
N PHE A 68 -5.27 -2.72 -2.32
CA PHE A 68 -4.49 -3.43 -1.31
C PHE A 68 -5.35 -4.14 -0.28
N GLY A 69 -4.75 -5.14 0.35
CA GLY A 69 -5.28 -5.85 1.50
C GLY A 69 -4.16 -6.24 2.44
N LEU A 70 -4.54 -6.53 3.68
CA LEU A 70 -3.67 -6.99 4.75
C LEU A 70 -4.20 -8.32 5.25
N SER A 71 -3.31 -9.25 5.55
CA SER A 71 -3.66 -10.52 6.16
C SER A 71 -2.71 -10.79 7.33
N ASP A 72 -3.30 -11.20 8.44
CA ASP A 72 -2.63 -11.63 9.65
C ASP A 72 -2.84 -13.14 9.78
N SER A 73 -1.75 -13.88 9.98
CA SER A 73 -1.74 -15.32 10.22
C SER A 73 -2.56 -15.78 11.44
N ASN A 74 -2.76 -14.91 12.43
CA ASN A 74 -3.44 -15.16 13.70
C ASN A 74 -4.87 -14.61 13.78
N GLY A 75 -5.35 -13.91 12.74
CA GLY A 75 -6.74 -13.46 12.59
C GLY A 75 -7.29 -12.57 13.72
N GLY A 76 -6.41 -11.84 14.42
CA GLY A 76 -6.75 -11.23 15.71
C GLY A 76 -6.43 -9.74 15.86
N TRP A 77 -5.92 -9.08 14.82
CA TRP A 77 -5.36 -7.74 14.99
C TRP A 77 -6.36 -6.59 14.82
N SER A 78 -6.83 -6.06 15.95
CA SER A 78 -7.60 -4.81 16.02
C SER A 78 -6.76 -3.53 15.89
N SER A 79 -5.47 -3.64 15.56
CA SER A 79 -4.51 -2.51 15.55
C SER A 79 -3.66 -2.40 14.28
N VAL A 80 -4.09 -3.00 13.17
CA VAL A 80 -3.50 -2.72 11.85
C VAL A 80 -4.04 -1.39 11.34
N TYR A 81 -3.16 -0.50 10.88
CA TYR A 81 -3.57 0.85 10.43
C TYR A 81 -3.54 1.02 8.92
N GLY A 82 -3.09 0.01 8.16
CA GLY A 82 -3.02 0.06 6.71
C GLY A 82 -1.64 -0.30 6.16
N VAL A 83 -1.23 0.38 5.10
CA VAL A 83 0.05 0.16 4.42
C VAL A 83 0.80 1.47 4.20
N TYR A 84 2.11 1.43 4.41
CA TYR A 84 3.00 2.35 3.73
C TYR A 84 3.15 1.87 2.28
N TRP A 85 3.15 2.82 1.34
CA TRP A 85 3.25 2.50 -0.07
C TRP A 85 4.29 3.38 -0.76
N ALA A 86 4.90 2.79 -1.79
CA ALA A 86 5.78 3.45 -2.72
C ALA A 86 5.39 3.05 -4.15
N ALA A 87 5.31 4.04 -5.04
CA ALA A 87 4.79 3.91 -6.38
C ALA A 87 5.73 4.57 -7.39
N ILE A 88 5.97 3.90 -8.51
CA ILE A 88 6.76 4.42 -9.63
C ILE A 88 5.92 4.35 -10.90
N GLY A 89 5.99 5.41 -11.70
CA GLY A 89 5.34 5.51 -13.00
C GLY A 89 5.90 6.69 -13.80
N TYR A 90 5.21 7.09 -14.87
CA TYR A 90 5.54 8.25 -15.69
C TYR A 90 4.32 8.75 -16.47
#